data_AF-A0A916MF39-F1
#
_entry.id   AF-A0A916MF39-F1
#
_cell.length_a   1.000
_cell.length_b   1.000
_cell.length_c   1.000
_cell.angle_alpha   90.00
_cell.angle_beta   90.00
_cell.angle_gamma   90.00
#
_symmetry.space_group_name_H-M   'P 1'
#
loop_
_entity.id
_entity.type
_entity.pdbx_description
1 polymer ?
#
loop_
_entity_poly.entity_id
_entity_poly.type
_entity_poly.pdbx_seq_one_letter_code
_entity_poly.pdbx_strand_id
1 'polypeptide(L)'
;MPRRIVVRRLLAGAVTAMVAAMVAVPAASAAPCDAPAYREFDFWLGEWNVRTPDGRLAGVNRIEREYGGCVLHERYDTGKGYRGESLNTWDAARKVWHQAWVDSSGTLLLLEGRLAAGSMLLEGQTIEPDGRATRHRITWTPDAGGSVRQLWESTDANGTWTVAFDGRYTRK
;
A
#
# COMPACT_ATOMS: atom_id res chain seq x y z
N MET A 1 -34.82 -44.14 -83.27
CA MET A 1 -34.16 -43.18 -82.36
C MET A 1 -34.03 -43.81 -80.97
N PRO A 2 -32.82 -44.24 -80.53
CA PRO A 2 -32.63 -44.74 -79.16
C PRO A 2 -32.09 -43.64 -78.24
N ARG A 3 -32.69 -43.53 -77.04
CA ARG A 3 -32.33 -42.58 -75.99
C ARG A 3 -30.97 -42.92 -75.38
N ARG A 4 -30.03 -41.97 -75.40
CA ARG A 4 -28.72 -42.06 -74.72
C ARG A 4 -28.90 -41.82 -73.22
N ILE A 5 -28.40 -42.74 -72.40
CA ILE A 5 -28.33 -42.61 -70.93
C ILE A 5 -27.06 -41.83 -70.58
N VAL A 6 -27.19 -40.71 -69.88
CA VAL A 6 -26.05 -39.92 -69.37
C VAL A 6 -25.83 -40.29 -67.91
N VAL A 7 -24.68 -40.88 -67.60
CA VAL A 7 -24.25 -41.16 -66.22
C VAL A 7 -23.62 -39.88 -65.65
N ARG A 8 -24.26 -39.27 -64.65
CA ARG A 8 -23.68 -38.17 -63.86
C ARG A 8 -22.72 -38.75 -62.83
N ARG A 9 -21.43 -38.47 -62.95
CA ARG A 9 -20.43 -38.70 -61.89
C ARG A 9 -20.60 -37.62 -60.81
N LEU A 10 -20.90 -38.03 -59.58
CA LEU A 10 -20.87 -37.14 -58.41
C LEU A 10 -19.41 -37.06 -57.91
N LEU A 11 -18.84 -35.85 -57.92
CA LEU A 11 -17.58 -35.54 -57.25
C LEU A 11 -17.88 -35.21 -55.79
N ALA A 12 -17.47 -36.07 -54.87
CA ALA A 12 -17.50 -35.78 -53.43
C ALA A 12 -16.29 -34.91 -53.07
N GLY A 13 -16.51 -33.61 -52.84
CA GLY A 13 -15.49 -32.71 -52.30
C GLY A 13 -15.37 -32.92 -50.79
N ALA A 14 -14.21 -33.39 -50.32
CA ALA A 14 -13.92 -33.49 -48.89
C ALA A 14 -13.63 -32.08 -48.33
N VAL A 15 -14.49 -31.59 -47.45
CA VAL A 15 -14.27 -30.36 -46.68
C VAL A 15 -13.46 -30.71 -45.44
N THR A 16 -12.18 -30.40 -45.44
CA THR A 16 -11.30 -30.59 -44.27
C THR A 16 -11.56 -29.47 -43.27
N ALA A 17 -12.25 -29.75 -42.17
CA ALA A 17 -12.42 -28.80 -41.08
C ALA A 17 -11.10 -28.63 -40.32
N MET A 18 -10.49 -27.44 -40.39
CA MET A 18 -9.36 -27.06 -39.54
C MET A 18 -9.87 -26.79 -38.13
N VAL A 19 -9.59 -27.70 -37.20
CA VAL A 19 -9.84 -27.50 -35.77
C VAL A 19 -8.67 -26.67 -35.21
N ALA A 20 -8.89 -25.38 -35.00
CA ALA A 20 -7.93 -24.53 -34.28
C ALA A 20 -7.94 -24.94 -32.79
N ALA A 21 -6.87 -25.56 -32.32
CA ALA A 21 -6.68 -25.85 -30.91
C ALA A 21 -6.47 -24.52 -30.16
N MET A 22 -7.44 -24.12 -29.33
CA MET A 22 -7.25 -23.04 -28.36
C MET A 22 -6.28 -23.52 -27.28
N VAL A 23 -5.04 -23.08 -27.34
CA VAL A 23 -4.08 -23.26 -26.24
C VAL A 23 -4.49 -22.31 -25.12
N ALA A 24 -5.08 -22.85 -24.06
CA ALA A 24 -5.37 -22.08 -22.85
C ALA A 24 -4.04 -21.69 -22.19
N VAL A 25 -3.74 -20.38 -22.16
CA VAL A 25 -2.62 -19.86 -21.37
C VAL A 25 -3.01 -20.01 -19.90
N PRO A 26 -2.24 -20.73 -19.07
CA PRO A 26 -2.55 -20.83 -17.65
C PRO A 26 -2.52 -19.42 -17.06
N ALA A 27 -3.60 -19.04 -16.37
CA ALA A 27 -3.62 -17.80 -15.60
C ALA A 27 -2.48 -17.86 -14.58
N ALA A 28 -1.58 -16.89 -14.61
CA ALA A 28 -0.54 -16.76 -13.60
C ALA A 28 -1.23 -16.69 -12.23
N SER A 29 -0.83 -17.54 -11.28
CA SER A 29 -1.29 -17.44 -9.90
C SER A 29 -0.96 -16.03 -9.40
N ALA A 30 -1.97 -15.26 -9.01
CA ALA A 30 -1.75 -13.96 -8.40
C ALA A 30 -0.86 -14.15 -7.16
N ALA A 31 0.11 -13.26 -6.96
CA ALA A 31 0.90 -13.27 -5.74
C ALA A 31 -0.01 -12.98 -4.53
N PRO A 32 0.31 -13.46 -3.32
CA PRO A 32 -0.57 -13.32 -2.15
C PRO A 32 -1.03 -11.89 -1.85
N CYS A 33 -0.22 -10.88 -2.22
CA CYS A 33 -0.44 -9.46 -1.90
C CYS A 33 -0.53 -8.57 -3.14
N ASP A 34 -1.14 -9.11 -4.21
CA ASP A 34 -1.26 -8.45 -5.52
C ASP A 34 -2.59 -7.69 -5.69
N ALA A 35 -3.53 -7.83 -4.76
CA ALA A 35 -4.80 -7.11 -4.83
C ALA A 35 -4.60 -5.59 -4.67
N PRO A 36 -5.43 -4.74 -5.30
CA PRO A 36 -5.27 -3.28 -5.26
C PRO A 36 -5.20 -2.68 -3.84
N ALA A 37 -5.89 -3.31 -2.87
CA ALA A 37 -5.86 -2.87 -1.48
C ALA A 37 -4.45 -2.85 -0.87
N TYR A 38 -3.57 -3.78 -1.27
CA TYR A 38 -2.17 -3.81 -0.80
C TYR A 38 -1.31 -2.67 -1.39
N ARG A 39 -1.84 -1.94 -2.38
CA ARG A 39 -1.16 -0.82 -3.06
C ARG A 39 -1.66 0.55 -2.60
N GLU A 40 -2.69 0.61 -1.76
CA GLU A 40 -3.33 1.87 -1.36
C GLU A 40 -2.36 2.86 -0.69
N PHE A 41 -1.34 2.36 0.01
CA PHE A 41 -0.35 3.18 0.71
C PHE A 41 0.95 3.41 -0.09
N ASP A 42 1.00 2.98 -1.36
CA ASP A 42 2.22 3.04 -2.18
C ASP A 42 2.68 4.47 -2.49
N PHE A 43 1.81 5.48 -2.38
CA PHE A 43 2.18 6.88 -2.60
C PHE A 43 3.28 7.36 -1.62
N TRP A 44 3.47 6.66 -0.50
CA TRP A 44 4.47 6.95 0.51
C TRP A 44 5.84 6.27 0.25
N LEU A 45 5.92 5.36 -0.72
CA LEU A 45 7.17 4.65 -1.04
C LEU A 45 8.27 5.58 -1.52
N GLY A 46 9.50 5.24 -1.14
CA GLY A 46 10.77 5.81 -1.63
C GLY A 46 11.62 6.44 -0.53
N GLU A 47 12.59 7.24 -0.95
CA GLU A 47 13.51 7.96 -0.06
C GLU A 47 13.11 9.43 0.06
N TRP A 48 13.17 9.94 1.28
CA TRP A 48 12.60 11.23 1.63
C TRP A 48 13.53 12.04 2.54
N ASN A 49 13.56 13.35 2.28
CA ASN A 49 13.86 14.36 3.30
C ASN A 49 12.53 14.75 3.97
N VAL A 50 12.48 14.72 5.30
CA VAL A 50 11.30 15.10 6.08
C VAL A 50 11.55 16.47 6.72
N ARG A 51 10.66 17.43 6.47
CA ARG A 51 10.78 18.81 6.95
C ARG A 51 9.58 19.23 7.78
N THR A 52 9.81 20.02 8.82
CA THR A 52 8.75 20.69 9.59
C THR A 52 8.13 21.84 8.78
N PRO A 53 6.98 22.41 9.21
CA PRO A 53 6.29 23.47 8.45
C PRO A 53 7.13 24.74 8.25
N ASP A 54 8.09 25.00 9.14
CA ASP A 54 9.08 26.08 9.05
C ASP A 54 10.24 25.79 8.06
N GLY A 55 10.25 24.62 7.41
CA GLY A 55 11.23 24.21 6.41
C GLY A 55 12.49 23.52 6.96
N ARG A 56 12.64 23.42 8.28
CA ARG A 56 13.79 22.77 8.92
C ARG A 56 13.78 21.25 8.65
N LEU A 57 14.95 20.67 8.39
CA LEU A 57 15.10 19.22 8.26
C LEU A 57 14.86 18.55 9.61
N ALA A 58 13.85 17.69 9.68
CA ALA A 58 13.51 16.87 10.84
C ALA A 58 14.26 15.53 10.82
N GLY A 59 14.42 14.95 9.64
CA GLY A 59 15.12 13.68 9.43
C GLY A 59 15.05 13.23 7.97
N VAL A 60 15.51 12.00 7.75
CA VAL A 60 15.36 11.26 6.49
C VAL A 60 14.52 10.02 6.73
N ASN A 61 13.79 9.59 5.71
CA ASN A 61 12.97 8.40 5.79
C ASN A 61 13.13 7.55 4.53
N ARG A 62 13.15 6.23 4.67
CA ARG A 62 13.15 5.27 3.56
C ARG A 62 12.01 4.29 3.75
N ILE A 63 11.09 4.24 2.78
CA ILE A 63 9.94 3.34 2.80
C ILE A 63 10.03 2.42 1.58
N GLU A 64 10.12 1.12 1.84
CA GLU A 64 10.32 0.10 0.82
C GLU A 64 9.28 -1.01 0.93
N ARG A 65 9.08 -1.74 -0.16
CA ARG A 65 8.31 -2.98 -0.16
C ARG A 65 9.20 -4.15 0.20
N GLU A 66 8.76 -4.95 1.16
CA GLU A 66 9.41 -6.20 1.56
C GLU A 66 8.41 -7.38 1.43
N TYR A 67 8.92 -8.61 1.55
CA TYR A 67 8.12 -9.85 1.54
C TYR A 67 7.17 -9.98 0.33
N GLY A 68 7.68 -9.77 -0.87
CA GLY A 68 6.87 -9.89 -2.10
C GLY A 68 5.78 -8.80 -2.21
N GLY A 69 5.96 -7.67 -1.54
CA GLY A 69 5.01 -6.55 -1.54
C GLY A 69 3.97 -6.59 -0.43
N CYS A 70 3.96 -7.62 0.41
CA CYS A 70 3.00 -7.73 1.51
C CYS A 70 3.23 -6.69 2.62
N VAL A 71 4.45 -6.19 2.75
CA VAL A 71 4.84 -5.29 3.84
C VAL A 71 5.46 -4.02 3.27
N LEU A 72 5.07 -2.86 3.81
CA LEU A 72 5.86 -1.64 3.68
C LEU A 72 6.71 -1.45 4.93
N HIS A 73 8.02 -1.36 4.75
CA HIS A 73 8.98 -1.15 5.82
C HIS A 73 9.51 0.28 5.74
N GLU A 74 9.18 1.07 6.75
CA GLU A 74 9.68 2.42 6.97
C GLU A 74 10.93 2.40 7.86
N ARG A 75 11.95 3.19 7.53
CA ARG A 75 13.13 3.43 8.37
C ARG A 75 13.41 4.93 8.46
N TYR A 76 13.20 5.50 9.64
CA TYR A 76 13.35 6.93 9.92
C TYR A 76 14.61 7.21 10.75
N ASP A 77 15.35 8.25 10.37
CA ASP A 77 16.57 8.69 11.06
C ASP A 77 16.64 10.23 11.11
N THR A 78 16.84 10.77 12.31
CA THR A 78 17.00 12.22 12.51
C THR A 78 18.43 12.72 12.30
N GLY A 79 19.41 11.81 12.21
CA GLY A 79 20.84 12.11 12.27
C GLY A 79 21.31 12.64 13.64
N LYS A 80 20.45 12.60 14.65
CA LYS A 80 20.68 13.17 16.00
C LYS A 80 20.43 12.15 17.11
N GLY A 81 20.60 10.87 16.81
CA GLY A 81 20.46 9.77 17.76
C GLY A 81 19.07 9.15 17.81
N TYR A 82 18.00 9.91 17.53
CA TYR A 82 16.65 9.35 17.42
C TYR A 82 16.44 8.66 16.07
N ARG A 83 16.01 7.39 16.13
CA ARG A 83 15.70 6.52 15.00
C ARG A 83 14.44 5.70 15.31
N GLY A 84 13.71 5.34 14.27
CA GLY A 84 12.55 4.45 14.39
C GLY A 84 12.25 3.76 13.07
N GLU A 85 11.37 2.78 13.12
CA GLU A 85 10.91 2.05 11.95
C GLU A 85 9.45 1.63 12.12
N SER A 86 8.77 1.40 11.00
CA SER A 86 7.46 0.77 11.02
C SER A 86 7.31 -0.33 9.99
N LEU A 87 6.52 -1.34 10.35
CA LEU A 87 6.01 -2.35 9.45
C LEU A 87 4.53 -2.10 9.20
N ASN A 88 4.16 -2.01 7.92
CA ASN A 88 2.80 -1.72 7.49
C ASN A 88 2.28 -2.86 6.62
N THR A 89 1.09 -3.36 6.90
CA THR A 89 0.49 -4.47 6.14
C THR A 89 -1.01 -4.30 6.00
N TRP A 90 -1.57 -4.77 4.88
CA TRP A 90 -3.01 -4.89 4.70
C TRP A 90 -3.50 -6.22 5.27
N ASP A 91 -4.48 -6.17 6.16
CA ASP A 91 -5.22 -7.33 6.63
C ASP A 91 -6.44 -7.54 5.74
N ALA A 92 -6.35 -8.52 4.83
CA ALA A 92 -7.42 -8.80 3.87
C ALA A 92 -8.72 -9.32 4.53
N ALA A 93 -8.63 -9.98 5.69
CA ALA A 93 -9.79 -10.52 6.38
C ALA A 93 -10.59 -9.39 7.06
N ARG A 94 -9.89 -8.47 7.74
CA ARG A 94 -10.50 -7.33 8.42
C ARG A 94 -10.70 -6.10 7.54
N LYS A 95 -10.05 -6.08 6.36
CA LYS A 95 -10.05 -4.97 5.41
C LYS A 95 -9.58 -3.66 6.05
N VAL A 96 -8.45 -3.73 6.75
CA VAL A 96 -7.79 -2.57 7.37
C VAL A 96 -6.28 -2.67 7.19
N TRP A 97 -5.63 -1.51 7.11
CA TRP A 97 -4.19 -1.38 7.21
C TRP A 97 -3.76 -1.42 8.67
N HIS A 98 -2.65 -2.10 8.94
CA HIS A 98 -1.95 -2.13 10.22
C HIS A 98 -0.62 -1.43 10.10
N GLN A 99 -0.22 -0.73 11.15
CA GLN A 99 1.14 -0.28 11.35
C GLN A 99 1.61 -0.66 12.75
N ALA A 100 2.82 -1.21 12.85
CA ALA A 100 3.55 -1.31 14.09
C ALA A 100 4.77 -0.40 14.00
N TRP A 101 4.79 0.67 14.80
CA TRP A 101 5.93 1.59 14.93
C TRP A 101 6.74 1.25 16.18
N VAL A 102 8.06 1.26 16.04
CA VAL A 102 9.03 1.16 17.14
C VAL A 102 10.13 2.19 16.99
N ASP A 103 10.70 2.65 18.11
CA ASP A 103 11.78 3.61 18.06
C ASP A 103 12.84 3.46 19.17
N SER A 104 13.91 4.23 19.01
CA SER A 104 15.05 4.30 19.93
C SER A 104 14.72 4.86 21.32
N SER A 105 13.50 5.38 21.54
CA SER A 105 13.02 5.80 22.87
C SER A 105 12.24 4.70 23.60
N GLY A 106 12.05 3.54 22.96
CA GLY A 106 11.33 2.40 23.52
C GLY A 106 9.82 2.43 23.27
N THR A 107 9.34 3.32 22.40
CA THR A 107 7.93 3.38 22.04
C THR A 107 7.53 2.14 21.23
N LEU A 108 6.37 1.56 21.56
CA LEU A 108 5.61 0.69 20.68
C LEU A 108 4.26 1.36 20.42
N LEU A 109 3.94 1.61 19.15
CA LEU A 109 2.66 2.14 18.74
C LEU A 109 2.04 1.24 17.68
N LEU A 110 0.87 0.68 18.00
CA LEU A 110 0.08 -0.13 17.09
C LEU A 110 -1.08 0.71 16.57
N LEU A 111 -1.21 0.82 15.25
CA LEU A 111 -2.24 1.61 14.59
C LEU A 111 -2.99 0.75 13.59
N GLU A 112 -4.28 1.03 13.44
CA GLU A 112 -5.12 0.42 12.41
C GLU A 112 -5.93 1.49 11.68
N GLY A 113 -6.29 1.24 10.42
CA GLY A 113 -7.14 2.16 9.68
C GLY A 113 -7.24 1.84 8.20
N ARG A 114 -7.40 2.88 7.37
CA ARG A 114 -7.72 2.72 5.95
C ARG A 114 -7.43 3.97 5.14
N LEU A 115 -7.37 3.79 3.82
CA LEU A 115 -7.44 4.90 2.89
C LEU A 115 -8.85 5.53 2.95
N ALA A 116 -8.91 6.84 3.18
CA ALA A 116 -10.15 7.60 3.20
C ALA A 116 -9.91 8.97 2.54
N ALA A 117 -10.75 9.33 1.57
CA ALA A 117 -10.65 10.59 0.83
C ALA A 117 -9.25 10.88 0.24
N GLY A 118 -8.52 9.84 -0.19
CA GLY A 118 -7.19 9.97 -0.77
C GLY A 118 -6.03 10.03 0.24
N SER A 119 -6.33 9.99 1.55
CA SER A 119 -5.33 9.96 2.62
C SER A 119 -5.35 8.63 3.36
N MET A 120 -4.19 8.12 3.75
CA MET A 120 -4.11 6.99 4.68
C MET A 120 -4.31 7.52 6.09
N LEU A 121 -5.35 7.06 6.79
CA LEU A 121 -5.66 7.45 8.17
C LEU A 121 -5.57 6.22 9.05
N LEU A 122 -4.64 6.22 10.00
CA LEU A 122 -4.48 5.17 11.00
C LEU A 122 -4.62 5.75 12.43
N GLU A 123 -5.27 5.00 13.31
CA GLU A 123 -5.53 5.38 14.69
C GLU A 123 -5.12 4.26 15.65
N GLY A 124 -4.78 4.63 16.88
CA GLY A 124 -4.40 3.68 17.94
C GLY A 124 -4.15 4.40 19.25
N GLN A 125 -3.49 3.74 20.19
CA GLN A 125 -3.20 4.32 21.50
C GLN A 125 -1.94 3.74 22.12
N THR A 126 -1.27 4.54 22.96
CA THR A 126 -0.29 4.05 23.93
C THR A 126 -0.86 4.13 25.35
N ILE A 127 -0.21 3.44 26.27
CA ILE A 127 -0.50 3.53 27.71
C ILE A 127 0.70 4.16 28.39
N GLU A 128 0.47 5.28 29.05
CA GLU A 128 1.48 6.02 29.81
C GLU A 128 1.85 5.28 31.11
N PRO A 129 2.99 5.60 31.73
CA PRO A 129 3.40 4.98 33.01
C PRO A 129 2.38 5.14 34.15
N ASP A 130 1.55 6.18 34.11
CA ASP A 130 0.47 6.44 35.07
C ASP A 130 -0.83 5.66 34.75
N GLY A 131 -0.83 4.84 33.70
CA GLY A 131 -1.96 4.04 33.25
C GLY A 131 -2.95 4.78 32.35
N ARG A 132 -2.73 6.08 32.07
CA ARG A 132 -3.58 6.84 31.15
C ARG A 132 -3.35 6.38 29.71
N ALA A 133 -4.42 6.31 28.93
CA ALA A 133 -4.32 6.07 27.50
C ALA A 133 -4.13 7.39 26.73
N THR A 134 -3.10 7.44 25.90
CA THR A 134 -2.88 8.52 24.92
C THR A 134 -3.36 8.01 23.57
N ARG A 135 -4.37 8.67 22.98
CA ARG A 135 -4.87 8.32 21.65
C ARG A 135 -4.02 8.97 20.59
N HIS A 136 -3.79 8.26 19.49
CA HIS A 136 -3.04 8.74 18.34
C HIS A 136 -3.88 8.64 17.08
N ARG A 137 -3.72 9.63 16.21
CA ARG A 137 -4.25 9.67 14.86
C ARG A 137 -3.14 10.15 13.94
N ILE A 138 -2.83 9.36 12.91
CA ILE A 138 -1.82 9.73 11.92
C ILE A 138 -2.44 9.68 10.53
N THR A 139 -2.28 10.78 9.80
CA THR A 139 -2.78 10.94 8.44
C THR A 139 -1.61 11.17 7.49
N TRP A 140 -1.52 10.36 6.43
CA TRP A 140 -0.60 10.58 5.32
C TRP A 140 -1.40 11.01 4.09
N THR A 141 -1.14 12.21 3.61
CA THR A 141 -1.82 12.81 2.45
C THR A 141 -0.81 13.04 1.33
N PRO A 142 -1.00 12.45 0.14
CA PRO A 142 -0.18 12.81 -1.02
C PRO A 142 -0.52 14.24 -1.47
N ASP A 143 0.51 15.05 -1.66
CA ASP A 143 0.40 16.42 -2.17
C ASP A 143 0.71 16.47 -3.68
N ALA A 144 0.32 17.57 -4.33
CA ALA A 144 0.73 17.86 -5.70
C ALA A 144 2.27 17.93 -5.80
N GLY A 145 2.84 17.34 -6.85
CA GLY A 145 4.29 17.27 -7.04
C GLY A 145 4.97 16.07 -6.38
N GLY A 146 4.20 15.13 -5.82
CA GLY A 146 4.71 13.84 -5.34
C GLY A 146 5.35 13.90 -3.95
N SER A 147 5.15 15.00 -3.20
CA SER A 147 5.41 15.04 -1.76
C SER A 147 4.29 14.36 -0.97
N VAL A 148 4.55 14.04 0.28
CA VAL A 148 3.54 13.53 1.23
C VAL A 148 3.56 14.40 2.48
N ARG A 149 2.40 14.78 2.98
CA ARG A 149 2.27 15.36 4.32
C ARG A 149 1.86 14.28 5.30
N GLN A 150 2.62 14.14 6.39
CA GLN A 150 2.23 13.37 7.56
C GLN A 150 1.77 14.34 8.64
N LEU A 151 0.54 14.17 9.11
CA LEU A 151 0.02 14.84 10.29
C LEU A 151 -0.22 13.79 11.38
N TRP A 152 0.52 13.88 12.47
CA TRP A 152 0.32 13.09 13.67
C TRP A 152 -0.29 13.96 14.77
N GLU A 153 -1.48 13.57 15.21
CA GLU A 153 -2.17 14.14 16.35
C GLU A 153 -2.23 13.15 17.51
N SER A 154 -2.14 13.66 18.74
CA SER A 154 -2.35 12.89 19.96
C SER A 154 -3.17 13.66 20.99
N THR A 155 -3.84 12.95 21.88
CA THR A 155 -4.58 13.57 22.98
C THR A 155 -3.65 13.99 24.11
N ASP A 156 -3.86 15.18 24.68
CA ASP A 156 -3.24 15.61 25.93
C ASP A 156 -3.87 14.89 27.15
N ALA A 157 -3.42 15.28 28.36
CA ALA A 157 -3.94 14.73 29.62
C ALA A 157 -5.44 14.94 29.84
N ASN A 158 -6.04 15.93 29.17
CA ASN A 158 -7.46 16.25 29.24
C ASN A 158 -8.28 15.59 28.11
N GLY A 159 -7.62 14.82 27.23
CA GLY A 159 -8.25 14.21 26.06
C GLY A 159 -8.38 15.16 24.85
N THR A 160 -7.73 16.32 24.87
CA THR A 160 -7.77 17.30 23.79
C THR A 160 -6.76 16.94 22.71
N TRP A 161 -7.18 16.91 21.45
CA TRP A 161 -6.28 16.64 20.33
C TRP A 161 -5.28 17.78 20.13
N THR A 162 -4.01 17.40 19.97
CA THR A 162 -2.89 18.31 19.71
C THR A 162 -2.00 17.72 18.62
N VAL A 163 -1.29 18.59 17.89
CA VAL A 163 -0.34 18.14 16.85
C VAL A 163 0.95 17.68 17.53
N ALA A 164 1.23 16.38 17.45
CA ALA A 164 2.48 15.79 17.89
C ALA A 164 3.59 15.99 16.84
N PHE A 165 3.24 15.89 15.55
CA PHE A 165 4.17 16.09 14.45
C PHE A 165 3.44 16.50 13.17
N ASP A 166 4.03 17.42 12.41
CA ASP A 166 3.60 17.79 11.05
C ASP A 166 4.83 17.78 10.14
N GLY A 167 4.91 16.78 9.28
CA GLY A 167 6.07 16.51 8.45
C GLY A 167 5.73 16.54 6.97
N ARG A 168 6.49 17.32 6.20
CA ARG A 168 6.47 17.27 4.73
C ARG A 168 7.62 16.43 4.21
N TYR A 169 7.27 15.38 3.49
CA TYR A 169 8.17 14.43 2.84
C TYR A 169 8.42 14.91 1.41
N THR A 170 9.65 15.31 1.12
CA THR A 170 10.11 15.66 -0.23
C THR A 170 11.17 14.66 -0.68
N ARG A 171 11.18 14.29 -1.96
CA ARG A 171 12.16 13.32 -2.48
C ARG A 171 13.59 13.72 -2.10
N LYS A 172 14.38 12.71 -1.77
CA LYS A 172 15.80 12.87 -1.46
C LYS A 172 16.63 13.08 -2.71
#